data_AF-A0A2S2NV70-F1
#
_entry.id   AF-A0A2S2NV70-F1
#
_cell.length_a   1.000
_cell.length_b   1.000
_cell.length_c   1.000
_cell.angle_alpha   90.00
_cell.angle_beta   90.00
_cell.angle_gamma   90.00
#
_symmetry.space_group_name_H-M   'P 1'
#
loop_
_entity.id
_entity.type
_entity.pdbx_description
1 polymer ?
#
loop_
_entity_poly.entity_id
_entity_poly.type
_entity_poly.pdbx_seq_one_letter_code
_entity_poly.pdbx_strand_id
1 'polypeptide(L)'
;MVLVPYNDYGKLTESQKTFNKTLSSTRVLIENTFGLLKSRFRQLLQLDIHSVDKITKFIISSCVLHNLCIDMDDHIEIRNEENEILFNEPEVIIYETEMLLKKNGELKRDAIKNSMQYIVNII
;
A
#
# COMPACT_ATOMS: atom_id res chain seq x y z
N MET A 1 -7.49 -6.34 1.20
CA MET A 1 -8.23 -5.77 0.05
C MET A 1 -7.28 -4.87 -0.71
N VAL A 2 -6.94 -5.21 -1.95
CA VAL A 2 -6.11 -4.35 -2.82
C VAL A 2 -7.05 -3.47 -3.63
N LEU A 3 -6.94 -2.14 -3.49
CA LEU A 3 -7.68 -1.19 -4.35
C LEU A 3 -7.08 -1.24 -5.75
N VAL A 4 -7.88 -1.51 -6.78
CA VAL A 4 -7.43 -1.66 -8.16
C VAL A 4 -7.79 -0.40 -8.96
N PRO A 5 -6.86 0.17 -9.76
CA PRO A 5 -7.18 1.30 -10.64
C PRO A 5 -8.27 0.94 -11.67
N TYR A 6 -8.90 1.96 -12.25
CA TYR A 6 -9.71 1.77 -13.45
C TYR A 6 -8.79 1.53 -14.65
N ASN A 7 -9.12 0.54 -15.48
CA ASN A 7 -8.37 0.25 -16.70
C ASN A 7 -8.53 1.38 -17.71
N ASP A 8 -7.41 1.89 -18.23
CA ASP A 8 -7.43 2.94 -19.24
C ASP A 8 -7.50 2.35 -20.64
N TYR A 9 -8.71 2.24 -21.18
CA TYR A 9 -8.95 1.92 -22.59
C TYR A 9 -9.11 3.18 -23.46
N GLY A 10 -8.58 4.32 -23.00
CA GLY A 10 -8.72 5.63 -23.65
C GLY A 10 -10.06 6.33 -23.39
N LYS A 11 -10.85 5.83 -22.44
CA LYS A 11 -12.23 6.31 -22.15
C LYS A 11 -12.47 6.57 -20.66
N LEU A 12 -11.43 6.82 -19.88
CA LEU A 12 -11.60 7.16 -18.46
C LEU A 12 -12.29 8.51 -18.31
N THR A 13 -13.31 8.55 -17.46
CA THR A 13 -13.91 9.80 -17.00
C THR A 13 -12.91 10.58 -16.14
N GLU A 14 -13.06 11.90 -16.04
CA GLU A 14 -12.19 12.73 -15.19
C GLU A 14 -12.19 12.29 -13.71
N SER A 15 -13.34 11.83 -13.21
CA SER A 15 -13.44 11.25 -11.85
C SER A 15 -12.58 10.00 -11.68
N GLN A 16 -12.52 9.13 -12.69
CA GLN A 16 -11.70 7.92 -12.66
C GLN A 16 -10.22 8.24 -12.83
N LYS A 17 -9.87 9.22 -13.67
CA LYS A 17 -8.48 9.71 -13.80
C LYS A 17 -7.97 10.28 -12.48
N THR A 18 -8.78 11.09 -11.81
CA THR A 18 -8.46 11.67 -10.49
C THR A 18 -8.25 10.55 -9.47
N PHE A 19 -9.16 9.59 -9.39
CA PHE A 19 -9.01 8.43 -8.52
C PHE A 19 -7.72 7.64 -8.80
N ASN A 20 -7.44 7.31 -10.06
CA ASN A 20 -6.23 6.58 -10.44
C ASN A 20 -4.96 7.35 -10.06
N LYS A 21 -4.93 8.68 -10.28
CA LYS A 21 -3.81 9.55 -9.90
C LYS A 21 -3.60 9.59 -8.38
N THR A 22 -4.67 9.76 -7.60
CA THR A 22 -4.60 9.74 -6.13
C THR A 22 -4.14 8.38 -5.62
N LEU A 23 -4.64 7.29 -6.20
CA LEU A 23 -4.24 5.94 -5.85
C LEU A 23 -2.75 5.71 -6.14
N SER A 24 -2.26 6.11 -7.32
CA SER A 24 -0.85 5.93 -7.68
C SER A 24 0.07 6.80 -6.81
N SER A 25 -0.26 8.07 -6.57
CA SER A 25 0.55 8.94 -5.71
C SER A 25 0.61 8.43 -4.28
N THR A 26 -0.50 7.90 -3.76
CA THR A 26 -0.56 7.30 -2.43
C THR A 26 0.29 6.03 -2.36
N ARG A 27 0.26 5.17 -3.39
CA ARG A 27 1.09 3.96 -3.46
C ARG A 27 2.57 4.30 -3.47
N VAL A 28 3.00 5.27 -4.29
CA VAL A 28 4.40 5.72 -4.33
C VAL A 28 4.87 6.19 -2.95
N LEU A 29 4.06 7.00 -2.25
CA LEU A 29 4.38 7.45 -0.89
C LEU A 29 4.54 6.28 0.09
N ILE A 30 3.62 5.31 0.04
CA ILE A 30 3.64 4.12 0.89
C ILE A 30 4.86 3.24 0.59
N GLU A 31 5.12 2.96 -0.69
CA GLU A 31 6.26 2.16 -1.15
C GLU A 31 7.59 2.80 -0.73
N ASN A 32 7.73 4.12 -0.92
CA ASN A 32 8.90 4.87 -0.46
C ASN A 32 9.07 4.79 1.07
N THR A 33 7.98 4.97 1.82
CA THR A 33 8.01 4.89 3.30
C THR A 33 8.45 3.51 3.77
N PHE A 34 7.90 2.44 3.19
CA PHE A 34 8.30 1.07 3.53
C PHE A 34 9.72 0.74 3.06
N GLY A 35 10.16 1.30 1.93
CA GLY A 35 11.54 1.21 1.47
C GLY A 35 12.52 1.81 2.49
N LEU A 36 12.24 3.02 2.96
CA LEU A 36 13.02 3.70 4.02
C LEU A 36 13.02 2.91 5.33
N LEU A 37 11.84 2.44 5.76
CA LEU A 37 11.70 1.66 6.99
C LEU A 37 12.53 0.37 6.94
N LYS A 38 12.46 -0.38 5.84
CA LYS A 38 13.22 -1.62 5.64
C LYS A 38 14.72 -1.36 5.49
N SER A 39 15.11 -0.26 4.84
CA SER A 39 16.51 0.16 4.73
C SER A 39 17.10 0.47 6.11
N ARG A 40 16.36 1.21 6.95
CA ARG A 40 16.74 1.52 8.35
C ARG A 40 16.81 0.27 9.22
N PHE A 41 15.76 -0.54 9.20
CA PHE A 41 15.61 -1.71 10.03
C PHE A 41 15.69 -2.98 9.18
N ARG A 42 16.89 -3.28 8.67
CA ARG A 42 17.14 -4.45 7.77
C ARG A 42 16.64 -5.78 8.34
N GLN A 43 16.54 -5.91 9.66
CA GLN A 43 15.95 -7.08 10.34
C GLN A 43 14.49 -7.33 9.93
N LEU A 44 13.75 -6.32 9.44
CA LEU A 44 12.41 -6.48 8.86
C LEU A 44 12.41 -7.30 7.56
N LEU A 45 13.56 -7.46 6.89
CA LEU A 45 13.68 -8.28 5.68
C LEU A 45 13.79 -9.77 6.01
N GLN A 46 14.35 -10.12 7.17
CA GLN A 46 14.52 -11.49 7.64
C GLN A 46 14.25 -11.56 9.15
N LEU A 47 12.98 -11.80 9.50
CA LEU A 47 12.56 -11.97 10.89
C LEU A 47 12.61 -13.44 11.28
N ASP A 48 13.61 -13.82 12.07
CA ASP A 48 13.67 -15.13 12.71
C ASP A 48 12.92 -15.12 14.06
N ILE A 49 11.63 -14.75 14.01
CA ILE A 49 10.75 -14.66 15.17
C ILE A 49 9.51 -15.49 14.87
N HIS A 50 9.32 -16.61 15.55
CA HIS A 50 8.19 -17.51 15.28
C HIS A 50 6.87 -17.12 15.99
N SER A 51 6.85 -16.02 16.74
CA SER A 51 5.67 -15.56 17.46
C SER A 51 5.08 -14.32 16.80
N VAL A 52 3.82 -14.43 16.36
CA VAL A 52 3.07 -13.33 15.74
C VAL A 52 3.03 -12.09 16.65
N ASP A 53 2.76 -12.27 17.94
CA ASP A 53 2.75 -11.16 18.91
C ASP A 53 4.09 -10.41 18.96
N LYS A 54 5.21 -11.16 18.97
CA LYS A 54 6.55 -10.56 18.98
C LYS A 54 6.87 -9.86 17.66
N ILE A 55 6.50 -10.45 16.51
CA ILE A 55 6.65 -9.81 15.20
C ILE A 55 5.86 -8.51 15.15
N THR A 56 4.60 -8.52 15.58
CA THR A 56 3.75 -7.31 15.59
C THR A 56 4.37 -6.21 16.46
N LYS A 57 4.82 -6.54 17.67
CA LYS A 57 5.51 -5.57 18.55
C LYS A 57 6.78 -5.02 17.93
N PHE A 58 7.56 -5.87 17.26
CA PHE A 58 8.78 -5.46 16.57
C PHE A 58 8.48 -4.48 15.43
N ILE A 59 7.51 -4.81 14.56
CA ILE A 59 7.10 -3.93 13.46
C ILE A 59 6.62 -2.57 13.98
N ILE A 60 5.77 -2.56 15.02
CA ILE A 60 5.26 -1.32 15.62
C ILE A 60 6.42 -0.49 16.19
N SER A 61 7.35 -1.13 16.90
CA SER A 61 8.52 -0.45 17.47
C SER A 61 9.39 0.18 16.38
N SER A 62 9.61 -0.53 15.27
CA SER A 62 10.33 0.00 14.11
C SER A 62 9.62 1.22 13.51
N CYS A 63 8.29 1.22 13.40
CA CYS A 63 7.54 2.39 12.93
C CYS A 63 7.66 3.58 13.89
N VAL A 64 7.57 3.35 15.20
CA VAL A 64 7.71 4.41 16.22
C VAL A 64 9.11 5.03 16.16
N LEU A 65 10.15 4.20 16.11
CA LEU A 65 11.53 4.66 16.01
C LEU A 65 11.81 5.39 14.69
N HIS A 66 11.21 4.92 13.58
CA HIS A 66 11.31 5.61 12.30
C HIS A 66 10.75 7.03 12.37
N ASN A 67 9.56 7.19 12.92
CA ASN A 67 8.93 8.49 13.08
C ASN A 67 9.76 9.42 13.98
N LEU A 68 10.30 8.88 15.09
CA LEU A 68 11.20 9.63 15.96
C LEU A 68 12.44 10.14 15.22
N CYS A 69 13.04 9.32 14.35
CA CYS A 69 14.18 9.74 13.55
C CYS A 69 13.80 10.85 12.55
N ILE A 70 12.62 10.78 11.94
CA ILE A 70 12.11 11.86 11.07
C ILE A 70 11.96 13.16 11.86
N ASP A 71 11.37 13.11 13.06
CA ASP A 71 11.18 14.28 13.93
C ASP A 71 12.51 14.90 14.36
N MET A 72 13.57 14.09 14.42
CA MET A 72 14.94 14.51 14.76
C MET A 72 15.80 14.89 13.54
N ASP A 73 15.22 14.96 12.34
CA ASP A 73 15.91 15.23 11.07
C ASP A 73 17.04 14.23 10.74
N ASP A 74 16.98 13.02 11.32
CA ASP A 74 17.89 11.91 11.05
C ASP A 74 17.38 11.13 9.83
N HIS A 75 17.80 11.56 8.64
CA HIS A 75 17.42 10.93 7.37
C HIS A 75 18.43 9.86 6.94
N ILE A 76 17.94 8.81 6.29
CA ILE A 76 18.80 7.76 5.71
C ILE A 76 18.89 7.93 4.21
N GLU A 77 20.11 7.87 3.68
CA GLU A 77 20.35 7.75 2.26
C GLU A 77 20.04 6.32 1.80
N ILE A 78 19.06 6.18 0.91
CA ILE A 78 18.74 4.87 0.32
C ILE A 78 19.88 4.47 -0.62
N ARG A 79 20.60 3.40 -0.27
CA ARG A 79 21.40 2.66 -1.24
C ARG A 79 20.42 1.76 -2.01
N ASN A 80 20.34 1.93 -3.33
CA ASN A 80 19.48 1.12 -4.20
C ASN A 80 19.93 -0.35 -4.19
N GLU A 81 19.52 -1.10 -3.17
CA GLU A 81 19.63 -2.56 -3.13
C GLU A 81 18.25 -3.12 -3.47
N GLU A 82 18.01 -3.29 -4.77
CA GLU A 82 16.86 -3.98 -5.32
C GLU A 82 16.77 -5.39 -4.72
N ASN A 83 15.90 -5.58 -3.75
CA ASN A 83 15.53 -6.91 -3.26
C ASN A 83 14.06 -7.14 -3.59
N GLU A 84 13.81 -7.69 -4.78
CA GLU A 84 12.51 -8.24 -5.15
C GLU A 84 12.24 -9.47 -4.27
N ILE A 85 11.38 -9.31 -3.26
CA ILE A 85 10.82 -10.47 -2.55
C ILE A 85 9.60 -10.93 -3.35
N LEU A 86 9.78 -11.99 -4.16
CA LEU A 86 8.70 -12.66 -4.87
C LEU A 86 7.88 -13.48 -3.85
N PHE A 87 6.76 -12.94 -3.39
CA PHE A 87 5.79 -13.70 -2.61
C PHE A 87 4.95 -14.57 -3.57
N ASN A 88 5.26 -15.87 -3.63
CA ASN A 88 4.38 -16.85 -4.24
C ASN A 88 3.28 -17.22 -3.25
N GLU A 89 2.11 -16.58 -3.38
CA GLU A 89 0.89 -17.04 -2.71
C GLU A 89 0.37 -18.32 -3.39
N PRO A 90 -0.02 -19.37 -2.64
CA PRO A 90 -0.67 -20.53 -3.21
C PRO A 90 -2.07 -20.16 -3.74
N GLU A 91 -2.32 -20.47 -5.01
CA GLU A 91 -3.59 -20.20 -5.68
C GLU A 91 -4.68 -21.17 -5.21
N VAL A 92 -5.60 -20.68 -4.36
CA VAL A 92 -6.79 -21.44 -3.93
C VAL A 92 -7.95 -21.08 -4.87
N ILE A 93 -8.41 -22.04 -5.67
CA ILE A 93 -9.46 -21.84 -6.68
C ILE A 93 -10.86 -21.88 -6.03
N ILE A 94 -11.51 -20.70 -5.90
CA ILE A 94 -12.92 -20.56 -5.50
C ILE A 94 -13.64 -19.58 -6.45
N TYR A 95 -14.09 -20.06 -7.62
CA TYR A 95 -14.61 -19.22 -8.71
C TYR A 95 -15.84 -18.36 -8.33
N GLU A 96 -16.81 -18.89 -7.60
CA GLU A 96 -18.02 -18.14 -7.21
C GLU A 96 -17.73 -17.04 -6.18
N THR A 97 -16.82 -17.31 -5.25
CA THR A 97 -16.41 -16.33 -4.23
C THR A 97 -15.59 -15.21 -4.87
N GLU A 98 -14.75 -15.52 -5.87
CA GLU A 98 -13.92 -14.55 -6.57
C GLU A 98 -14.74 -13.52 -7.34
N MET A 99 -15.79 -13.94 -8.04
CA MET A 99 -16.66 -13.02 -8.79
C MET A 99 -17.39 -12.04 -7.87
N LEU A 100 -17.88 -12.54 -6.72
CA LEU A 100 -18.51 -11.71 -5.69
C LEU A 100 -17.50 -10.75 -5.03
N LEU A 101 -16.29 -11.22 -4.72
CA LEU A 101 -15.22 -10.40 -4.17
C LEU A 101 -14.81 -9.29 -5.15
N LYS A 102 -14.71 -9.61 -6.44
CA LYS A 102 -14.43 -8.63 -7.49
C LYS A 102 -15.50 -7.55 -7.54
N LYS A 103 -16.77 -7.95 -7.60
CA LYS A 103 -17.90 -7.00 -7.59
C LYS A 103 -17.91 -6.13 -6.33
N ASN A 104 -17.65 -6.71 -5.17
CA ASN A 104 -17.54 -5.96 -3.91
C ASN A 104 -16.37 -4.98 -3.90
N GLY A 105 -15.24 -5.37 -4.50
CA GLY A 105 -14.09 -4.50 -4.70
C GLY A 105 -14.41 -3.31 -5.59
N GLU A 106 -15.13 -3.54 -6.69
CA GLU A 106 -15.60 -2.50 -7.61
C GLU A 106 -16.56 -1.52 -6.92
N LEU A 107 -17.53 -2.02 -6.16
CA LEU A 107 -18.47 -1.19 -5.40
C LEU A 107 -17.75 -0.30 -4.37
N LYS A 108 -16.80 -0.87 -3.62
CA LYS A 108 -16.01 -0.10 -2.65
C LYS A 108 -15.15 0.97 -3.33
N ARG A 109 -14.52 0.63 -4.47
CA ARG A 109 -13.75 1.59 -5.27
C ARG A 109 -14.65 2.74 -5.75
N ASP A 110 -15.82 2.43 -6.29
CA ASP A 110 -16.75 3.43 -6.80
C ASP A 110 -17.25 4.35 -5.67
N ALA A 111 -17.54 3.81 -4.49
CA ALA A 111 -17.90 4.60 -3.31
C ALA A 111 -16.78 5.58 -2.91
N ILE A 112 -15.53 5.12 -2.90
CA ILE A 112 -14.36 5.96 -2.60
C ILE A 112 -14.19 7.05 -3.66
N LYS A 113 -14.24 6.71 -4.96
CA LYS A 113 -14.15 7.69 -6.05
C LYS A 113 -15.22 8.77 -5.91
N ASN A 114 -16.47 8.38 -5.64
CA ASN A 114 -17.57 9.32 -5.48
C ASN A 114 -17.36 10.25 -4.26
N SER A 115 -16.82 9.71 -3.15
CA SER A 115 -16.46 10.53 -1.99
C SER A 115 -15.36 11.56 -2.27
N MET A 116 -14.34 11.18 -3.07
CA MET A 116 -13.27 12.10 -3.48
C MET A 116 -13.80 13.23 -4.36
N GLN A 117 -14.73 12.91 -5.27
CA GLN A 117 -15.36 13.91 -6.13
C GLN A 117 -16.20 14.91 -5.32
N TYR A 118 -16.84 14.47 -4.24
CA TYR A 118 -17.57 15.35 -3.33
C TYR A 118 -16.65 16.33 -2.59
N ILE A 119 -15.48 15.86 -2.11
CA ILE A 119 -14.50 16.71 -1.42
C ILE A 119 -13.92 17.77 -2.35
N VAL A 120 -13.61 17.42 -3.61
CA VAL A 120 -13.10 18.37 -4.61
C VAL A 120 -14.12 19.44 -4.99
N ASN A 121 -15.42 19.16 -4.88
CA ASN A 121 -16.48 20.15 -5.18
C ASN A 121 -16.78 21.13 -4.02
N ILE A 122 -16.15 20.96 -2.86
CA ILE A 122 -16.37 21.80 -1.66
C ILE A 122 -15.22 22.81 -1.45
N ILE A 123 -14.09 22.62 -2.16
CA ILE A 123 -12.91 23.50 -2.13
C ILE A 123 -12.91 24.37 -3.40
#